data_AF-A0A959AJS2-F1
#
_entry.id   AF-A0A959AJS2-F1
#
_cell.length_a   1.000
_cell.length_b   1.000
_cell.length_c   1.000
_cell.angle_alpha   90.00
_cell.angle_beta   90.00
_cell.angle_gamma   90.00
#
_symmetry.space_group_name_H-M   'P 1'
#
loop_
_entity.id
_entity.type
_entity.pdbx_description
1 polymer ?
#
loop_
_entity_poly.entity_id
_entity_poly.type
_entity_poly.pdbx_seq_one_letter_code
_entity_poly.pdbx_strand_id
1 'polypeptide(L)'
;MAKTQQQKIVLGLKVRQFRQEKGWNFEELGRRTGISVSYLNEIEKGKKYPQPKNLQILADALGISPEFLASPELTKQYAPLGDLIQSNFLNELPLDLFGIEVQQVVEIIARAPDRVNAFISAMLEIARNYSLRDENFFFAALRAYQELHMNYFSDIEQAADEFVQMHQLPKNGGVPAQLLAEILVRDFNYKLDDTTLDTFPELKSMRAVFQARKKRLLLNSRLNERQRAFQLAKELGFNVLHLKERPLASTMLRIGSFEQVLNNYKAAYFAVALLVNRNAFVRDLRRFFQLNAWDSQYLLDLMAKYQASPEVLFQRFNVLSLDFDLHKVFFLRFIHDLEIDKFDIDKELHLNRRHQPHASGLDEHYCRRWLSITLLRDLQAYQTQTGDHRRPMSGVQRALFMDTQEEYLCVTVAKPGYPTVDRNVSVTLGILLDDQSREIIRFWDDPAIPRTLVNVTCERCAQQDCTDRVVPPTVLQKREARRRMGEAIRKLTE
;
A
#
# COMPACT_ATOMS: atom_id res chain seq x y z
N MET A 1 -30.47 -16.64 17.18
CA MET A 1 -29.45 -15.75 16.55
C MET A 1 -28.65 -16.56 15.55
N ALA A 2 -28.29 -15.97 14.41
CA ALA A 2 -27.36 -16.60 13.47
C ALA A 2 -25.97 -16.73 14.11
N LYS A 3 -25.31 -17.87 13.94
CA LYS A 3 -23.96 -18.11 14.46
C LYS A 3 -22.93 -17.43 13.57
N THR A 4 -21.91 -16.82 14.19
CA THR A 4 -20.84 -16.13 13.46
C THR A 4 -19.99 -17.11 12.64
N GLN A 5 -19.27 -16.62 11.65
CA GLN A 5 -18.38 -17.46 10.84
C GLN A 5 -17.29 -18.11 11.70
N GLN A 6 -16.74 -17.38 12.68
CA GLN A 6 -15.79 -17.90 13.67
C GLN A 6 -16.36 -19.09 14.46
N GLN A 7 -17.61 -18.99 14.94
CA GLN A 7 -18.26 -20.08 15.68
C GLN A 7 -18.41 -21.34 14.84
N LYS A 8 -18.70 -21.19 13.53
CA LYS A 8 -18.78 -22.33 12.62
C LYS A 8 -17.42 -22.98 12.40
N ILE A 9 -16.37 -22.18 12.22
CA ILE A 9 -15.00 -22.67 12.01
C ILE A 9 -14.50 -23.43 13.24
N VAL A 10 -14.63 -22.84 14.44
CA VAL A 10 -14.19 -23.48 15.69
C VAL A 10 -14.89 -24.82 15.91
N LEU A 11 -16.21 -24.87 15.70
CA LEU A 11 -16.97 -26.12 15.80
C LEU A 11 -16.51 -27.14 14.77
N GLY A 12 -16.32 -26.73 13.51
CA GLY A 12 -15.85 -27.60 12.44
C GLY A 12 -14.48 -28.23 12.73
N LEU A 13 -13.55 -27.43 13.28
CA LEU A 13 -12.23 -27.90 13.71
C LEU A 13 -12.33 -28.95 14.82
N LYS A 14 -13.21 -28.75 15.81
CA LYS A 14 -13.46 -29.73 16.88
C LYS A 14 -14.02 -31.04 16.34
N VAL A 15 -15.07 -30.97 15.51
CA VAL A 15 -15.68 -32.16 14.91
C VAL A 15 -14.62 -32.97 14.16
N ARG A 16 -13.80 -32.29 13.36
CA ARG A 16 -12.72 -32.93 12.60
C ARG A 16 -11.65 -33.53 13.51
N GLN A 17 -11.20 -32.81 14.52
CA GLN A 17 -10.21 -33.26 15.49
C GLN A 17 -10.66 -34.59 16.13
N PHE A 18 -11.79 -34.58 16.82
CA PHE A 18 -12.26 -35.76 17.57
C PHE A 18 -12.64 -36.92 16.65
N ARG A 19 -13.07 -36.64 15.40
CA ARG A 19 -13.28 -37.68 14.39
C ARG A 19 -11.95 -38.34 14.01
N GLN A 20 -10.90 -37.55 13.77
CA GLN A 20 -9.58 -38.06 13.38
C GLN A 20 -8.88 -38.80 14.52
N GLU A 21 -8.99 -38.34 15.77
CA GLU A 21 -8.45 -39.04 16.96
C GLU A 21 -9.04 -40.43 17.12
N LYS A 22 -10.30 -40.63 16.70
CA LYS A 22 -10.96 -41.95 16.69
C LYS A 22 -10.71 -42.76 15.41
N GLY A 23 -9.93 -42.23 14.46
CA GLY A 23 -9.62 -42.89 13.19
C GLY A 23 -10.81 -42.99 12.23
N TRP A 24 -11.84 -42.16 12.39
CA TRP A 24 -13.07 -42.26 11.59
C TRP A 24 -12.98 -41.45 10.30
N ASN A 25 -13.48 -42.02 9.20
CA ASN A 25 -13.79 -41.27 7.99
C ASN A 25 -15.22 -40.68 8.08
N PHE A 26 -15.66 -39.95 7.05
CA PHE A 26 -17.00 -39.34 7.07
C PHE A 26 -18.13 -40.37 7.05
N GLU A 27 -17.95 -41.50 6.37
CA GLU A 27 -18.95 -42.57 6.34
C GLU A 27 -19.15 -43.19 7.71
N GLU A 28 -18.07 -43.43 8.44
CA GLU A 28 -18.13 -43.99 9.79
C GLU A 28 -18.75 -43.01 10.79
N LEU A 29 -18.40 -41.72 10.72
CA LEU A 29 -19.06 -40.70 11.55
C LEU A 29 -20.56 -40.57 11.17
N GLY A 30 -20.89 -40.62 9.88
CA GLY A 30 -22.27 -40.59 9.39
C GLY A 30 -23.09 -41.78 9.88
N ARG A 31 -22.51 -42.99 9.86
CA ARG A 31 -23.14 -44.21 10.37
C ARG A 31 -23.44 -44.13 11.87
N ARG A 32 -22.52 -43.55 12.65
CA ARG A 32 -22.67 -43.41 14.11
C ARG A 32 -23.66 -42.32 14.53
N THR A 33 -23.77 -41.27 13.73
CA THR A 33 -24.60 -40.09 14.06
C THR A 33 -25.94 -40.09 13.34
N GLY A 34 -26.10 -40.89 12.28
CA GLY A 34 -27.25 -40.78 11.36
C GLY A 34 -27.27 -39.48 10.55
N ILE A 35 -26.18 -38.72 10.56
CA ILE A 35 -26.04 -37.46 9.83
C ILE A 35 -25.42 -37.76 8.46
N SER A 36 -25.95 -37.12 7.40
CA SER A 36 -25.43 -37.33 6.05
C SER A 36 -23.97 -36.87 5.91
N VAL A 37 -23.18 -37.63 5.17
CA VAL A 37 -21.76 -37.32 4.86
C VAL A 37 -21.60 -35.91 4.30
N SER A 38 -22.49 -35.49 3.41
CA SER A 38 -22.50 -34.14 2.84
C SER A 38 -22.67 -33.06 3.93
N TYR A 39 -23.57 -33.27 4.89
CA TYR A 39 -23.77 -32.31 5.98
C TYR A 39 -22.58 -32.28 6.95
N LEU A 40 -21.98 -33.43 7.26
CA LEU A 40 -20.77 -33.51 8.07
C LEU A 40 -19.59 -32.76 7.44
N ASN A 41 -19.41 -32.90 6.12
CA ASN A 41 -18.39 -32.18 5.36
C ASN A 41 -18.60 -30.66 5.43
N GLU A 42 -19.84 -30.20 5.28
CA GLU A 42 -20.19 -28.78 5.36
C GLU A 42 -20.03 -28.20 6.79
N ILE A 43 -20.18 -29.03 7.83
CA ILE A 43 -19.86 -28.66 9.22
C ILE A 43 -18.35 -28.52 9.40
N GLU A 44 -17.55 -29.51 8.99
CA GLU A 44 -16.09 -29.46 9.16
C GLU A 44 -15.42 -28.36 8.36
N LYS A 45 -16.02 -27.95 7.24
CA LYS A 45 -15.60 -26.77 6.45
C LYS A 45 -16.04 -25.43 7.05
N GLY A 46 -16.74 -25.43 8.18
CA GLY A 46 -17.24 -24.21 8.82
C GLY A 46 -18.31 -23.48 8.01
N LYS A 47 -19.02 -24.16 7.11
CA LYS A 47 -20.11 -23.55 6.31
C LYS A 47 -21.44 -23.60 7.04
N LYS A 48 -21.71 -24.70 7.75
CA LYS A 48 -22.95 -24.90 8.51
C LYS A 48 -22.70 -25.07 9.99
N TYR A 49 -23.62 -24.53 10.79
CA TYR A 49 -23.69 -24.78 12.23
C TYR A 49 -24.80 -25.80 12.49
N PRO A 50 -24.55 -26.92 13.19
CA PRO A 50 -25.57 -27.93 13.45
C PRO A 50 -26.68 -27.42 14.35
N GLN A 51 -27.92 -27.84 14.07
CA GLN A 51 -29.06 -27.61 14.97
C GLN A 51 -28.82 -28.30 16.33
N PRO A 52 -29.43 -27.84 17.43
CA PRO A 52 -29.17 -28.36 18.78
C PRO A 52 -29.26 -29.89 18.87
N LYS A 53 -30.25 -30.50 18.21
CA LYS A 53 -30.39 -31.96 18.14
C LYS A 53 -29.17 -32.64 17.50
N ASN A 54 -28.70 -32.14 16.36
CA ASN A 54 -27.54 -32.72 15.66
C ASN A 54 -26.23 -32.41 16.39
N LEU A 55 -26.16 -31.29 17.11
CA LEU A 55 -25.03 -30.95 17.97
C LEU A 55 -24.89 -31.97 19.11
N GLN A 56 -26.00 -32.31 19.79
CA GLN A 56 -26.01 -33.34 20.83
C GLN A 56 -25.54 -34.69 20.27
N ILE A 57 -26.11 -35.12 19.14
CA ILE A 57 -25.75 -36.39 18.49
C ILE A 57 -24.27 -36.42 18.13
N LEU A 58 -23.72 -35.32 17.60
CA LEU A 58 -22.29 -35.21 17.29
C LEU A 58 -21.44 -35.30 18.56
N ALA A 59 -21.82 -34.58 19.61
CA ALA A 59 -21.11 -34.57 20.88
C ALA A 59 -21.06 -35.98 21.51
N ASP A 60 -22.20 -36.66 21.55
CA ASP A 60 -22.33 -38.03 22.07
C ASP A 60 -21.45 -39.01 21.28
N ALA A 61 -21.50 -38.95 19.93
CA ALA A 61 -20.68 -39.81 19.09
C ALA A 61 -19.17 -39.54 19.24
N LEU A 62 -18.79 -38.26 19.38
CA LEU A 62 -17.39 -37.85 19.54
C LEU A 62 -16.89 -38.05 21.00
N GLY A 63 -17.77 -38.29 21.96
CA GLY A 63 -17.43 -38.51 23.36
C GLY A 63 -17.02 -37.24 24.09
N ILE A 64 -17.61 -36.11 23.72
CA ILE A 64 -17.37 -34.78 24.34
C ILE A 64 -18.70 -34.16 24.75
N SER A 65 -18.67 -33.13 25.62
CA SER A 65 -19.91 -32.46 25.99
C SER A 65 -20.42 -31.52 24.88
N PRO A 66 -21.74 -31.37 24.70
CA PRO A 66 -22.32 -30.42 23.75
C PRO A 66 -21.89 -28.97 24.04
N GLU A 67 -21.71 -28.62 25.32
CA GLU A 67 -21.25 -27.31 25.76
C GLU A 67 -19.83 -27.06 25.28
N PHE A 68 -18.95 -28.05 25.42
CA PHE A 68 -17.58 -27.96 24.91
C PHE A 68 -17.57 -27.91 23.38
N LEU A 69 -18.39 -28.69 22.67
CA LEU A 69 -18.45 -28.64 21.21
C LEU A 69 -18.92 -27.26 20.70
N ALA A 70 -19.82 -26.59 21.42
CA ALA A 70 -20.31 -25.25 21.09
C ALA A 70 -19.43 -24.10 21.63
N SER A 71 -18.47 -24.38 22.53
CA SER A 71 -17.63 -23.36 23.14
C SER A 71 -16.62 -22.78 22.13
N PRO A 72 -16.07 -21.57 22.38
CA PRO A 72 -14.98 -21.03 21.57
C PRO A 72 -13.62 -21.68 21.88
N GLU A 73 -13.51 -22.46 22.97
CA GLU A 73 -12.25 -23.04 23.46
C GLU A 73 -11.78 -24.19 22.59
N LEU A 74 -10.54 -24.15 22.11
CA LEU A 74 -9.92 -25.26 21.38
C LEU A 74 -9.04 -26.10 22.31
N THR A 75 -8.81 -27.37 21.96
CA THR A 75 -7.90 -28.23 22.72
C THR A 75 -6.46 -27.68 22.66
N LYS A 76 -5.57 -28.09 23.57
CA LYS A 76 -4.18 -27.55 23.67
C LYS A 76 -3.43 -27.50 22.34
N GLN A 77 -3.63 -28.48 21.46
CA GLN A 77 -2.98 -28.52 20.13
C GLN A 77 -3.45 -27.41 19.18
N TYR A 78 -4.67 -26.92 19.38
CA TYR A 78 -5.32 -25.88 18.58
C TYR A 78 -5.51 -24.56 19.36
N ALA A 79 -5.02 -24.45 20.60
CA ALA A 79 -5.23 -23.27 21.43
C ALA A 79 -4.65 -21.97 20.82
N PRO A 80 -3.41 -21.94 20.28
CA PRO A 80 -2.87 -20.72 19.65
C PRO A 80 -3.64 -20.34 18.37
N LEU A 81 -4.25 -21.32 17.71
CA LEU A 81 -5.13 -21.10 16.57
C LEU A 81 -6.50 -20.55 17.01
N GLY A 82 -7.01 -20.98 18.16
CA GLY A 82 -8.19 -20.39 18.79
C GLY A 82 -8.01 -18.92 19.03
N ASP A 83 -6.89 -18.52 19.60
CA ASP A 83 -6.55 -17.11 19.80
C ASP A 83 -6.53 -16.34 18.47
N LEU A 84 -5.98 -16.92 17.40
CA LEU A 84 -5.94 -16.31 16.06
C LEU A 84 -7.32 -16.17 15.41
N ILE A 85 -8.18 -17.19 15.53
CA ILE A 85 -9.54 -17.15 14.97
C ILE A 85 -10.42 -16.18 15.77
N GLN A 86 -10.22 -16.15 17.09
CA GLN A 86 -10.94 -15.27 18.02
C GLN A 86 -10.46 -13.81 17.96
N SER A 87 -9.20 -13.56 17.61
CA SER A 87 -8.62 -12.20 17.50
C SER A 87 -9.15 -11.39 16.32
N ASN A 88 -10.19 -11.84 15.63
CA ASN A 88 -10.75 -11.24 14.42
C ASN A 88 -9.80 -11.18 13.22
N PHE A 89 -8.59 -11.74 13.33
CA PHE A 89 -7.56 -11.71 12.29
C PHE A 89 -8.08 -12.19 10.93
N LEU A 90 -8.78 -13.33 10.87
CA LEU A 90 -9.33 -13.87 9.62
C LEU A 90 -10.40 -12.98 8.96
N ASN A 91 -11.13 -12.19 9.74
CA ASN A 91 -12.12 -11.24 9.23
C ASN A 91 -11.45 -9.92 8.79
N GLU A 92 -10.28 -9.61 9.34
CA GLU A 92 -9.50 -8.42 9.00
C GLU A 92 -8.57 -8.64 7.80
N LEU A 93 -8.29 -9.91 7.46
CA LEU A 93 -7.58 -10.27 6.24
C LEU A 93 -8.50 -10.12 5.01
N PRO A 94 -8.08 -9.39 3.97
CA PRO A 94 -8.86 -9.26 2.74
C PRO A 94 -8.72 -10.48 1.82
N LEU A 95 -9.03 -11.67 2.34
CA LEU A 95 -8.86 -12.95 1.64
C LEU A 95 -9.62 -12.97 0.30
N ASP A 96 -10.87 -12.50 0.29
CA ASP A 96 -11.71 -12.46 -0.91
C ASP A 96 -11.11 -11.58 -2.02
N LEU A 97 -10.44 -10.47 -1.66
CA LEU A 97 -9.77 -9.59 -2.62
C LEU A 97 -8.52 -10.23 -3.23
N PHE A 98 -7.95 -11.24 -2.56
CA PHE A 98 -6.88 -12.08 -3.09
C PHE A 98 -7.39 -13.38 -3.70
N GLY A 99 -8.72 -13.55 -3.85
CA GLY A 99 -9.33 -14.75 -4.41
C GLY A 99 -9.21 -15.99 -3.52
N ILE A 100 -9.03 -15.80 -2.21
CA ILE A 100 -8.89 -16.87 -1.23
C ILE A 100 -10.19 -17.01 -0.45
N GLU A 101 -10.83 -18.17 -0.54
CA GLU A 101 -11.99 -18.46 0.29
C GLU A 101 -11.53 -18.79 1.71
N VAL A 102 -12.22 -18.26 2.73
CA VAL A 102 -11.94 -18.56 4.15
C VAL A 102 -11.92 -20.07 4.41
N GLN A 103 -12.78 -20.83 3.73
CA GLN A 103 -12.87 -22.28 3.87
C GLN A 103 -11.60 -23.00 3.40
N GLN A 104 -10.89 -22.47 2.40
CA GLN A 104 -9.62 -23.04 1.94
C GLN A 104 -8.54 -22.86 3.01
N VAL A 105 -8.50 -21.69 3.66
CA VAL A 105 -7.59 -21.43 4.79
C VAL A 105 -7.86 -22.38 5.95
N VAL A 106 -9.14 -22.56 6.30
CA VAL A 106 -9.57 -23.51 7.34
C VAL A 106 -9.17 -24.95 6.98
N GLU A 107 -9.29 -25.34 5.71
CA GLU A 107 -8.91 -26.68 5.26
C GLU A 107 -7.39 -26.92 5.36
N ILE A 108 -6.57 -25.93 5.00
CA ILE A 108 -5.10 -25.98 5.15
C ILE A 108 -4.73 -26.17 6.62
N ILE A 109 -5.32 -25.36 7.50
CA ILE A 109 -5.12 -25.42 8.95
C ILE A 109 -5.49 -26.81 9.48
N ALA A 110 -6.65 -27.33 9.09
CA ALA A 110 -7.16 -28.60 9.57
C ALA A 110 -6.42 -29.84 9.02
N ARG A 111 -5.60 -29.69 7.97
CA ARG A 111 -4.77 -30.79 7.43
C ARG A 111 -3.44 -30.93 8.18
N ALA A 112 -2.85 -29.84 8.65
CA ALA A 112 -1.56 -29.86 9.34
C ALA A 112 -1.49 -28.82 10.47
N PRO A 113 -2.23 -29.02 11.57
CA PRO A 113 -2.41 -28.01 12.62
C PRO A 113 -1.08 -27.52 13.21
N ASP A 114 -0.20 -28.44 13.60
CA ASP A 114 1.08 -28.09 14.24
C ASP A 114 2.00 -27.32 13.30
N ARG A 115 2.08 -27.72 12.02
CA ARG A 115 2.94 -27.08 11.01
C ARG A 115 2.43 -25.69 10.66
N VAL A 116 1.13 -25.56 10.44
CA VAL A 116 0.49 -24.29 10.12
C VAL A 116 0.56 -23.35 11.32
N ASN A 117 0.38 -23.87 12.54
CA ASN A 117 0.50 -23.08 13.76
C ASN A 117 1.93 -22.58 13.97
N ALA A 118 2.94 -23.44 13.80
CA ALA A 118 4.34 -23.04 13.87
C ALA A 118 4.69 -21.97 12.83
N PHE A 119 4.18 -22.13 11.60
CA PHE A 119 4.36 -21.17 10.51
C PHE A 119 3.72 -19.81 10.83
N ILE A 120 2.45 -19.79 11.24
CA ILE A 120 1.74 -18.55 11.59
C ILE A 120 2.39 -17.88 12.80
N SER A 121 2.76 -18.66 13.82
CA SER A 121 3.46 -18.15 15.01
C SER A 121 4.79 -17.49 14.64
N ALA A 122 5.60 -18.13 13.78
CA ALA A 122 6.83 -17.54 13.27
C ALA A 122 6.57 -16.27 12.44
N MET A 123 5.55 -16.25 11.58
CA MET A 123 5.16 -15.05 10.83
C MET A 123 4.75 -13.89 11.76
N LEU A 124 3.95 -14.16 12.80
CA LEU A 124 3.52 -13.16 13.77
C LEU A 124 4.67 -12.69 14.66
N GLU A 125 5.59 -13.59 15.04
CA GLU A 125 6.79 -13.24 15.78
C GLU A 125 7.73 -12.36 14.95
N ILE A 126 7.91 -12.67 13.66
CA ILE A 126 8.61 -11.79 12.71
C ILE A 126 7.89 -10.43 12.67
N ALA A 127 6.58 -10.40 12.46
CA ALA A 127 5.83 -9.15 12.39
C ALA A 127 5.99 -8.29 13.65
N ARG A 128 5.91 -8.90 14.85
CA ARG A 128 6.14 -8.23 16.13
C ARG A 128 7.58 -7.75 16.31
N ASN A 129 8.57 -8.57 15.95
CA ASN A 129 10.00 -8.22 16.06
C ASN A 129 10.40 -7.08 15.12
N TYR A 130 9.75 -6.96 13.96
CA TYR A 130 9.95 -5.84 13.03
C TYR A 130 9.09 -4.61 13.38
N SER A 131 8.47 -4.56 14.56
CA SER A 131 7.56 -3.47 14.97
C SER A 131 6.48 -3.16 13.92
N LEU A 132 6.01 -4.17 13.18
CA LEU A 132 4.86 -4.02 12.32
C LEU A 132 3.64 -3.82 13.23
N ARG A 133 3.27 -2.55 13.47
CA ARG A 133 1.96 -2.20 14.01
C ARG A 133 0.88 -2.71 13.06
N ASP A 134 -0.33 -2.97 13.54
CA ASP A 134 -1.47 -3.41 12.70
C ASP A 134 -1.69 -2.50 11.48
N GLU A 135 -1.39 -1.20 11.64
CA GLU A 135 -1.41 -0.18 10.59
C GLU A 135 -0.45 -0.51 9.43
N ASN A 136 0.74 -1.03 9.72
CA ASN A 136 1.73 -1.42 8.70
C ASN A 136 1.27 -2.64 7.92
N PHE A 137 0.51 -3.54 8.54
CA PHE A 137 -0.04 -4.71 7.87
C PHE A 137 -1.08 -4.32 6.81
N PHE A 138 -2.06 -3.47 7.15
CA PHE A 138 -3.09 -3.06 6.19
C PHE A 138 -2.50 -2.28 4.99
N PHE A 139 -1.48 -1.44 5.21
CA PHE A 139 -0.80 -0.78 4.10
C PHE A 139 0.02 -1.76 3.24
N ALA A 140 0.65 -2.77 3.84
CA ALA A 140 1.33 -3.82 3.09
C ALA A 140 0.35 -4.64 2.24
N ALA A 141 -0.81 -5.01 2.80
CA ALA A 141 -1.88 -5.67 2.07
C ALA A 141 -2.44 -4.79 0.94
N LEU A 142 -2.61 -3.48 1.18
CA LEU A 142 -3.07 -2.55 0.15
C LEU A 142 -2.05 -2.48 -0.99
N ARG A 143 -0.76 -2.43 -0.67
CA ARG A 143 0.31 -2.44 -1.67
C ARG A 143 0.26 -3.72 -2.50
N ALA A 144 0.19 -4.89 -1.86
CA ALA A 144 0.06 -6.17 -2.57
C ALA A 144 -1.17 -6.20 -3.50
N TYR A 145 -2.30 -5.65 -3.04
CA TYR A 145 -3.51 -5.49 -3.86
C TYR A 145 -3.29 -4.57 -5.06
N GLN A 146 -2.61 -3.43 -4.87
CA GLN A 146 -2.25 -2.52 -5.97
C GLN A 146 -1.33 -3.22 -6.98
N GLU A 147 -0.31 -3.94 -6.51
CA GLU A 147 0.65 -4.65 -7.37
C GLU A 147 -0.03 -5.73 -8.20
N LEU A 148 -0.93 -6.51 -7.60
CA LEU A 148 -1.74 -7.53 -8.29
C LEU A 148 -2.54 -6.96 -9.46
N HIS A 149 -3.03 -5.72 -9.31
CA HIS A 149 -3.81 -5.02 -10.32
C HIS A 149 -2.97 -4.09 -11.21
N MET A 150 -1.63 -4.17 -11.15
CA MET A 150 -0.73 -3.23 -11.85
C MET A 150 -1.07 -1.75 -11.59
N ASN A 151 -1.64 -1.50 -10.40
CA ASN A 151 -2.16 -0.23 -9.90
C ASN A 151 -3.18 0.44 -10.84
N TYR A 152 -3.92 -0.33 -11.64
CA TYR A 152 -4.93 0.16 -12.57
C TYR A 152 -6.32 -0.47 -12.28
N PHE A 153 -7.33 0.38 -12.13
CA PHE A 153 -8.68 -0.01 -11.72
C PHE A 153 -9.71 0.53 -12.72
N SER A 154 -10.08 -0.29 -13.70
CA SER A 154 -10.92 0.11 -14.84
C SER A 154 -12.32 0.57 -14.43
N ASP A 155 -12.88 -0.01 -13.39
CA ASP A 155 -14.17 0.37 -12.80
C ASP A 155 -14.13 1.80 -12.25
N ILE A 156 -13.05 2.17 -11.57
CA ILE A 156 -12.88 3.52 -11.03
C ILE A 156 -12.60 4.53 -12.15
N GLU A 157 -11.81 4.16 -13.16
CA GLU A 157 -11.59 5.00 -14.34
C GLU A 157 -12.89 5.30 -15.09
N GLN A 158 -13.71 4.27 -15.30
CA GLN A 158 -15.02 4.42 -15.92
C GLN A 158 -15.92 5.34 -15.10
N ALA A 159 -16.01 5.14 -13.78
CA ALA A 159 -16.79 6.01 -12.90
C ALA A 159 -16.30 7.47 -12.95
N ALA A 160 -14.99 7.70 -13.03
CA ALA A 160 -14.43 9.04 -13.18
C ALA A 160 -14.78 9.66 -14.54
N ASP A 161 -14.67 8.91 -15.64
CA ASP A 161 -15.01 9.38 -16.98
C ASP A 161 -16.52 9.69 -17.13
N GLU A 162 -17.39 8.85 -16.55
CA GLU A 162 -18.84 9.10 -16.49
C GLU A 162 -19.15 10.38 -15.71
N PHE A 163 -18.49 10.57 -14.58
CA PHE A 163 -18.65 11.78 -13.75
C PHE A 163 -18.16 13.04 -14.48
N VAL A 164 -17.03 12.96 -15.18
CA VAL A 164 -16.51 14.05 -16.05
C VAL A 164 -17.52 14.40 -17.14
N GLN A 165 -18.15 13.42 -17.77
CA GLN A 165 -19.15 13.64 -18.81
C GLN A 165 -20.43 14.28 -18.24
N MET A 166 -20.95 13.74 -17.14
CA MET A 166 -22.18 14.19 -16.49
C MET A 166 -22.10 15.66 -16.06
N HIS A 167 -20.96 16.06 -15.47
CA HIS A 167 -20.75 17.42 -14.96
C HIS A 167 -19.97 18.33 -15.92
N GLN A 168 -19.69 17.86 -17.15
CA GLN A 168 -18.96 18.60 -18.18
C GLN A 168 -17.62 19.18 -17.69
N LEU A 169 -16.89 18.40 -16.90
CA LEU A 169 -15.62 18.84 -16.32
C LEU A 169 -14.53 19.02 -17.38
N PRO A 170 -13.54 19.91 -17.15
CA PRO A 170 -12.42 20.08 -18.06
C PRO A 170 -11.69 18.75 -18.36
N LYS A 171 -11.62 18.37 -19.64
CA LYS A 171 -10.95 17.13 -20.08
C LYS A 171 -9.48 17.33 -20.44
N ASN A 172 -9.01 18.57 -20.62
CA ASN A 172 -7.66 18.89 -21.11
C ASN A 172 -6.96 19.95 -20.24
N GLY A 173 -7.10 19.83 -18.92
CA GLY A 173 -6.52 20.73 -17.94
C GLY A 173 -6.98 20.38 -16.53
N GLY A 174 -6.56 21.17 -15.56
CA GLY A 174 -6.99 21.01 -14.17
C GLY A 174 -8.46 21.33 -13.98
N VAL A 175 -9.06 20.70 -12.98
CA VAL A 175 -10.45 20.94 -12.58
C VAL A 175 -10.46 21.93 -11.41
N PRO A 176 -11.13 23.09 -11.54
CA PRO A 176 -11.18 24.09 -10.47
C PRO A 176 -11.83 23.53 -9.20
N ALA A 177 -11.28 23.87 -8.03
CA ALA A 177 -11.81 23.47 -6.74
C ALA A 177 -13.23 24.00 -6.53
N GLN A 178 -13.52 25.22 -7.01
CA GLN A 178 -14.83 25.84 -6.93
C GLN A 178 -15.93 24.99 -7.61
N LEU A 179 -15.63 24.44 -8.80
CA LEU A 179 -16.58 23.59 -9.53
C LEU A 179 -16.87 22.29 -8.77
N LEU A 180 -15.84 21.66 -8.19
CA LEU A 180 -15.99 20.45 -7.38
C LEU A 180 -16.78 20.72 -6.09
N ALA A 181 -16.56 21.89 -5.47
CA ALA A 181 -17.30 22.34 -4.30
C ALA A 181 -18.79 22.52 -4.61
N GLU A 182 -19.12 23.17 -5.73
CA GLU A 182 -20.51 23.36 -6.16
C GLU A 182 -21.23 22.03 -6.40
N ILE A 183 -20.56 21.06 -7.03
CA ILE A 183 -21.11 19.71 -7.24
C ILE A 183 -21.36 18.99 -5.91
N LEU A 184 -20.41 19.04 -4.97
CA LEU A 184 -20.60 18.45 -3.64
C LEU A 184 -21.80 19.03 -2.89
N VAL A 185 -21.96 20.35 -2.93
CA VAL A 185 -23.06 21.05 -2.26
C VAL A 185 -24.39 20.71 -2.95
N ARG A 186 -24.47 20.86 -4.28
CA ARG A 186 -25.70 20.69 -5.06
C ARG A 186 -26.18 19.23 -5.10
N ASP A 187 -25.29 18.30 -5.44
CA ASP A 187 -25.68 16.94 -5.81
C ASP A 187 -25.58 15.96 -4.62
N PHE A 188 -24.73 16.26 -3.64
CA PHE A 188 -24.50 15.38 -2.48
C PHE A 188 -24.93 15.98 -1.13
N ASN A 189 -25.45 17.22 -1.14
CA ASN A 189 -25.95 17.96 0.02
C ASN A 189 -24.89 18.16 1.11
N TYR A 190 -23.69 18.57 0.70
CA TYR A 190 -22.60 18.91 1.62
C TYR A 190 -22.70 20.35 2.10
N LYS A 191 -22.22 20.58 3.32
CA LYS A 191 -21.88 21.92 3.83
C LYS A 191 -20.37 22.04 3.89
N LEU A 192 -19.82 23.00 3.17
CA LEU A 192 -18.37 23.28 3.22
C LEU A 192 -18.09 24.31 4.31
N ASP A 193 -16.98 24.12 5.02
CA ASP A 193 -16.56 25.01 6.08
C ASP A 193 -15.04 25.17 6.07
N ASP A 194 -14.60 26.41 5.89
CA ASP A 194 -13.17 26.73 5.75
C ASP A 194 -12.56 27.34 7.01
N THR A 195 -13.32 27.47 8.10
CA THR A 195 -12.93 28.28 9.28
C THR A 195 -12.85 27.48 10.57
N THR A 196 -13.69 26.47 10.73
CA THR A 196 -13.78 25.69 11.98
C THR A 196 -12.50 24.93 12.28
N LEU A 197 -11.77 24.45 11.26
CA LEU A 197 -10.52 23.73 11.51
C LEU A 197 -9.43 24.63 12.11
N ASP A 198 -9.41 25.91 11.75
CA ASP A 198 -8.39 26.85 12.22
C ASP A 198 -8.54 27.18 13.71
N THR A 199 -9.71 26.91 14.30
CA THR A 199 -9.92 27.10 15.74
C THR A 199 -9.30 26.00 16.61
N PHE A 200 -8.75 24.94 16.00
CA PHE A 200 -8.10 23.82 16.70
C PHE A 200 -6.60 23.76 16.35
N PRO A 201 -5.72 24.32 17.20
CA PRO A 201 -4.27 24.35 16.94
C PRO A 201 -3.66 22.96 16.70
N GLU A 202 -4.18 21.93 17.35
CA GLU A 202 -3.73 20.54 17.23
C GLU A 202 -4.00 19.95 15.84
N LEU A 203 -4.97 20.52 15.11
CA LEU A 203 -5.35 20.10 13.76
C LEU A 203 -4.71 20.94 12.66
N LYS A 204 -3.75 21.81 13.00
CA LYS A 204 -3.02 22.67 12.04
C LYS A 204 -2.38 21.88 10.89
N SER A 205 -2.02 20.63 11.11
CA SER A 205 -1.43 19.74 10.10
C SER A 205 -2.46 18.99 9.23
N MET A 206 -3.75 18.99 9.62
CA MET A 206 -4.83 18.34 8.88
C MET A 206 -5.26 19.20 7.70
N ARG A 207 -5.55 18.56 6.56
CA ARG A 207 -6.08 19.23 5.37
C ARG A 207 -7.60 19.30 5.39
N ALA A 208 -8.25 18.24 5.86
CA ALA A 208 -9.70 18.15 5.89
C ALA A 208 -10.20 17.23 7.02
N VAL A 209 -11.41 17.51 7.51
CA VAL A 209 -12.16 16.66 8.44
C VAL A 209 -13.62 16.60 8.01
N PHE A 210 -14.15 15.39 7.82
CA PHE A 210 -15.53 15.14 7.44
C PHE A 210 -16.40 14.78 8.64
N GLN A 211 -17.49 15.52 8.82
CA GLN A 211 -18.50 15.31 9.85
C GLN A 211 -19.71 14.57 9.26
N ALA A 212 -19.67 13.24 9.27
CA ALA A 212 -20.68 12.38 8.61
C ALA A 212 -22.13 12.71 8.99
N ARG A 213 -22.44 12.87 10.28
CA ARG A 213 -23.81 13.17 10.75
C ARG A 213 -24.37 14.48 10.23
N LYS A 214 -23.51 15.48 10.01
CA LYS A 214 -23.91 16.82 9.54
C LYS A 214 -23.72 17.01 8.03
N LYS A 215 -23.20 16.00 7.33
CA LYS A 215 -22.67 16.10 5.95
C LYS A 215 -21.84 17.37 5.76
N ARG A 216 -20.95 17.66 6.71
CA ARG A 216 -20.13 18.89 6.69
C ARG A 216 -18.67 18.53 6.48
N LEU A 217 -18.05 19.09 5.45
CA LEU A 217 -16.63 18.94 5.18
C LEU A 217 -15.90 20.20 5.65
N LEU A 218 -15.09 20.03 6.69
CA LEU A 218 -14.20 21.06 7.19
C LEU A 218 -12.91 21.01 6.38
N LEU A 219 -12.48 22.13 5.82
CA LEU A 219 -11.24 22.29 5.07
C LEU A 219 -10.33 23.28 5.80
N ASN A 220 -9.03 23.02 5.77
CA ASN A 220 -8.05 23.97 6.29
C ASN A 220 -7.98 25.19 5.35
N SER A 221 -8.13 26.40 5.90
CA SER A 221 -8.20 27.64 5.10
C SER A 221 -6.93 27.92 4.30
N ARG A 222 -5.80 27.36 4.71
CA ARG A 222 -4.50 27.61 4.11
C ARG A 222 -4.19 26.69 2.93
N LEU A 223 -5.09 25.78 2.57
CA LEU A 223 -4.93 24.93 1.37
C LEU A 223 -4.89 25.79 0.11
N ASN A 224 -3.92 25.53 -0.76
CA ASN A 224 -3.92 26.11 -2.10
C ASN A 224 -4.96 25.44 -3.02
N GLU A 225 -5.19 26.02 -4.19
CA GLU A 225 -6.18 25.54 -5.17
C GLU A 225 -6.03 24.04 -5.48
N ARG A 226 -4.80 23.58 -5.73
CA ARG A 226 -4.51 22.18 -6.08
C ARG A 226 -4.85 21.22 -4.94
N GLN A 227 -4.51 21.61 -3.71
CA GLN A 227 -4.76 20.82 -2.52
C GLN A 227 -6.27 20.77 -2.18
N ARG A 228 -6.95 21.91 -2.33
CA ARG A 228 -8.40 22.03 -2.13
C ARG A 228 -9.15 21.18 -3.15
N ALA A 229 -8.79 21.27 -4.43
CA ALA A 229 -9.35 20.45 -5.50
C ALA A 229 -9.19 18.95 -5.20
N PHE A 230 -8.03 18.50 -4.73
CA PHE A 230 -7.82 17.10 -4.34
C PHE A 230 -8.70 16.65 -3.17
N GLN A 231 -8.87 17.47 -2.11
CA GLN A 231 -9.75 17.09 -1.00
C GLN A 231 -11.21 16.96 -1.45
N LEU A 232 -11.70 17.90 -2.27
CA LEU A 232 -13.06 17.89 -2.80
C LEU A 232 -13.28 16.71 -3.77
N ALA A 233 -12.35 16.48 -4.69
CA ALA A 233 -12.40 15.35 -5.63
C ALA A 233 -12.39 14.00 -4.90
N LYS A 234 -11.61 13.87 -3.83
CA LYS A 234 -11.58 12.67 -3.00
C LYS A 234 -12.89 12.47 -2.25
N GLU A 235 -13.48 13.55 -1.75
CA GLU A 235 -14.81 13.51 -1.13
C GLU A 235 -15.88 13.03 -2.13
N LEU A 236 -15.86 13.55 -3.36
CA LEU A 236 -16.72 13.05 -4.44
C LEU A 236 -16.49 11.56 -4.70
N GLY A 237 -15.24 11.10 -4.73
CA GLY A 237 -14.90 9.69 -4.91
C GLY A 237 -15.56 8.78 -3.86
N PHE A 238 -15.60 9.18 -2.59
CA PHE A 238 -16.32 8.41 -1.58
C PHE A 238 -17.83 8.30 -1.85
N ASN A 239 -18.45 9.36 -2.39
CA ASN A 239 -19.89 9.36 -2.66
C ASN A 239 -20.22 8.60 -3.94
N VAL A 240 -19.49 8.85 -5.04
CA VAL A 240 -19.70 8.24 -6.37
C VAL A 240 -19.46 6.73 -6.32
N LEU A 241 -18.40 6.30 -5.63
CA LEU A 241 -18.08 4.88 -5.49
C LEU A 241 -18.82 4.20 -4.32
N HIS A 242 -19.72 4.92 -3.64
CA HIS A 242 -20.53 4.41 -2.52
C HIS A 242 -19.73 3.81 -1.36
N LEU A 243 -18.57 4.40 -1.04
CA LEU A 243 -17.61 3.89 -0.06
C LEU A 243 -17.97 4.37 1.35
N LYS A 244 -18.51 3.46 2.17
CA LYS A 244 -19.06 3.79 3.49
C LYS A 244 -18.02 3.76 4.61
N GLU A 245 -17.19 2.73 4.66
CA GLU A 245 -16.15 2.60 5.68
C GLU A 245 -14.93 3.40 5.24
N ARG A 246 -14.68 4.55 5.88
CA ARG A 246 -13.70 5.53 5.43
C ARG A 246 -13.12 6.34 6.57
N PRO A 247 -11.93 6.93 6.40
CA PRO A 247 -11.39 7.86 7.38
C PRO A 247 -12.17 9.17 7.36
N LEU A 248 -12.36 9.76 8.54
CA LEU A 248 -13.03 11.04 8.73
C LEU A 248 -12.05 12.22 8.67
N ALA A 249 -10.74 11.99 8.65
CA ALA A 249 -9.72 13.02 8.54
C ALA A 249 -8.80 12.73 7.35
N SER A 250 -8.15 13.78 6.83
CA SER A 250 -7.21 13.66 5.71
C SER A 250 -5.98 12.80 6.02
N THR A 251 -5.61 12.71 7.30
CA THR A 251 -4.54 11.85 7.81
C THR A 251 -5.16 10.80 8.74
N MET A 252 -4.84 9.53 8.52
CA MET A 252 -5.31 8.43 9.37
C MET A 252 -4.44 8.35 10.63
N LEU A 253 -5.00 8.77 11.76
CA LEU A 253 -4.32 8.68 13.07
C LEU A 253 -4.41 7.29 13.70
N ARG A 254 -5.47 6.55 13.34
CA ARG A 254 -5.71 5.16 13.73
C ARG A 254 -6.37 4.47 12.56
N ILE A 255 -5.94 3.24 12.28
CA ILE A 255 -6.54 2.42 11.24
C ILE A 255 -7.42 1.37 11.91
N GLY A 256 -8.71 1.42 11.61
CA GLY A 256 -9.69 0.51 12.20
C GLY A 256 -9.87 -0.80 11.44
N SER A 257 -9.55 -0.82 10.13
CA SER A 257 -9.73 -1.98 9.27
C SER A 257 -8.98 -1.83 7.94
N PHE A 258 -8.80 -2.95 7.23
CA PHE A 258 -8.34 -2.93 5.85
C PHE A 258 -9.31 -2.19 4.92
N GLU A 259 -10.63 -2.36 5.11
CA GLU A 259 -11.64 -1.74 4.27
C GLU A 259 -11.53 -0.21 4.29
N GLN A 260 -11.26 0.38 5.46
CA GLN A 260 -11.03 1.82 5.60
C GLN A 260 -9.83 2.30 4.75
N VAL A 261 -8.73 1.53 4.75
CA VAL A 261 -7.51 1.83 3.99
C VAL A 261 -7.77 1.70 2.48
N LEU A 262 -8.44 0.62 2.07
CA LEU A 262 -8.80 0.37 0.69
C LEU A 262 -9.74 1.45 0.14
N ASN A 263 -10.81 1.77 0.86
CA ASN A 263 -11.79 2.78 0.44
C ASN A 263 -11.16 4.17 0.36
N ASN A 264 -10.28 4.50 1.31
CA ASN A 264 -9.49 5.72 1.23
C ASN A 264 -8.60 5.78 -0.02
N TYR A 265 -8.00 4.66 -0.40
CA TYR A 265 -7.23 4.55 -1.64
C TYR A 265 -8.12 4.68 -2.88
N LYS A 266 -9.24 3.95 -2.97
CA LYS A 266 -10.17 4.02 -4.11
C LYS A 266 -10.71 5.44 -4.33
N ALA A 267 -11.09 6.13 -3.26
CA ALA A 267 -11.51 7.53 -3.33
C ALA A 267 -10.37 8.47 -3.79
N ALA A 268 -9.14 8.23 -3.35
CA ALA A 268 -7.97 8.99 -3.82
C ALA A 268 -7.64 8.70 -5.30
N TYR A 269 -7.76 7.44 -5.73
CA TYR A 269 -7.60 7.05 -7.13
C TYR A 269 -8.63 7.76 -8.01
N PHE A 270 -9.90 7.72 -7.62
CA PHE A 270 -10.97 8.45 -8.31
C PHE A 270 -10.64 9.94 -8.42
N ALA A 271 -10.17 10.56 -7.33
CA ALA A 271 -9.77 11.96 -7.34
C ALA A 271 -8.65 12.25 -8.35
N VAL A 272 -7.63 11.39 -8.41
CA VAL A 272 -6.53 11.52 -9.38
C VAL A 272 -7.04 11.36 -10.82
N ALA A 273 -7.88 10.36 -11.08
CA ALA A 273 -8.45 10.11 -12.40
C ALA A 273 -9.35 11.28 -12.87
N LEU A 274 -10.07 11.89 -11.94
CA LEU A 274 -10.92 13.06 -12.16
C LEU A 274 -10.10 14.32 -12.47
N LEU A 275 -9.07 14.60 -11.67
CA LEU A 275 -8.25 15.81 -11.78
C LEU A 275 -7.27 15.76 -12.96
N VAL A 276 -6.82 14.56 -13.32
CA VAL A 276 -5.86 14.32 -14.41
C VAL A 276 -6.50 13.35 -15.40
N ASN A 277 -7.28 13.87 -16.35
CA ASN A 277 -8.00 13.02 -17.30
C ASN A 277 -7.05 12.09 -18.09
N ARG A 278 -7.39 10.79 -18.16
CA ARG A 278 -6.55 9.76 -18.78
C ARG A 278 -6.17 10.10 -20.21
N ASN A 279 -7.17 10.40 -21.05
CA ASN A 279 -6.96 10.59 -22.48
C ASN A 279 -6.06 11.79 -22.76
N ALA A 280 -6.21 12.88 -22.01
CA ALA A 280 -5.31 14.03 -22.14
C ALA A 280 -3.91 13.71 -21.64
N PHE A 281 -3.80 13.07 -20.47
CA PHE A 281 -2.50 12.78 -19.87
C PHE A 281 -1.68 11.79 -20.69
N VAL A 282 -2.30 10.74 -21.22
CA VAL A 282 -1.66 9.77 -22.12
C VAL A 282 -1.15 10.45 -23.39
N ARG A 283 -1.90 11.40 -23.98
CA ARG A 283 -1.40 12.17 -25.14
C ARG A 283 -0.18 13.02 -24.78
N ASP A 284 -0.20 13.66 -23.61
CA ASP A 284 0.92 14.50 -23.16
C ASP A 284 2.16 13.65 -22.81
N LEU A 285 1.98 12.47 -22.23
CA LEU A 285 3.06 11.52 -21.96
C LEU A 285 3.65 10.93 -23.24
N ARG A 286 2.82 10.62 -24.24
CA ARG A 286 3.33 10.22 -25.56
C ARG A 286 4.21 11.30 -26.16
N ARG A 287 3.82 12.58 -26.06
CA ARG A 287 4.65 13.70 -26.52
C ARG A 287 5.95 13.80 -25.72
N PHE A 288 5.87 13.65 -24.40
CA PHE A 288 7.02 13.68 -23.51
C PHE A 288 8.06 12.62 -23.89
N PHE A 289 7.63 11.36 -23.99
CA PHE A 289 8.52 10.24 -24.33
C PHE A 289 9.09 10.32 -25.76
N GLN A 290 8.52 11.14 -26.63
CA GLN A 290 9.01 11.37 -28.00
C GLN A 290 9.95 12.58 -28.12
N LEU A 291 10.26 13.28 -27.03
CA LEU A 291 11.27 14.33 -27.03
C LEU A 291 12.65 13.76 -27.40
N ASN A 292 13.41 14.50 -28.19
CA ASN A 292 14.79 14.11 -28.58
C ASN A 292 15.80 14.31 -27.45
N ALA A 293 15.47 15.17 -26.49
CA ALA A 293 16.31 15.56 -25.37
C ALA A 293 15.43 15.74 -24.14
N TRP A 294 16.02 15.53 -22.97
CA TRP A 294 15.39 15.76 -21.68
C TRP A 294 15.04 17.25 -21.51
N ASP A 295 13.80 17.50 -21.08
CA ASP A 295 13.32 18.83 -20.70
C ASP A 295 12.82 18.81 -19.25
N SER A 296 13.56 19.47 -18.36
CA SER A 296 13.24 19.56 -16.94
C SER A 296 12.00 20.41 -16.64
N GLN A 297 11.60 21.28 -17.57
CA GLN A 297 10.45 22.16 -17.44
C GLN A 297 9.14 21.46 -17.83
N TYR A 298 9.18 20.52 -18.78
CA TYR A 298 7.99 19.82 -19.28
C TYR A 298 7.14 19.21 -18.16
N LEU A 299 7.77 18.58 -17.18
CA LEU A 299 7.05 17.98 -16.05
C LEU A 299 6.39 19.02 -15.14
N LEU A 300 7.04 20.17 -14.93
CA LEU A 300 6.48 21.29 -14.17
C LEU A 300 5.30 21.91 -14.91
N ASP A 301 5.38 21.98 -16.24
CA ASP A 301 4.31 22.47 -17.11
C ASP A 301 3.10 21.53 -17.10
N LEU A 302 3.31 20.20 -17.05
CA LEU A 302 2.22 19.25 -16.82
C LEU A 302 1.54 19.47 -15.48
N MET A 303 2.30 19.68 -14.40
CA MET A 303 1.71 19.98 -13.09
C MET A 303 0.92 21.29 -13.12
N ALA A 304 1.37 22.30 -13.86
CA ALA A 304 0.64 23.54 -14.05
C ALA A 304 -0.65 23.32 -14.86
N LYS A 305 -0.56 22.62 -16.00
CA LYS A 305 -1.70 22.29 -16.89
C LYS A 305 -2.81 21.59 -16.14
N TYR A 306 -2.48 20.55 -15.37
CA TYR A 306 -3.46 19.75 -14.61
C TYR A 306 -3.79 20.33 -13.24
N GLN A 307 -3.18 21.45 -12.84
CA GLN A 307 -3.27 21.98 -11.48
C GLN A 307 -3.01 20.90 -10.41
N ALA A 308 -2.07 20.01 -10.68
CA ALA A 308 -1.77 18.85 -9.84
C ALA A 308 -0.54 19.12 -8.96
N SER A 309 -0.50 18.50 -7.78
CA SER A 309 0.75 18.38 -7.03
C SER A 309 1.63 17.28 -7.64
N PRO A 310 2.94 17.22 -7.32
CA PRO A 310 3.78 16.11 -7.74
C PRO A 310 3.19 14.75 -7.35
N GLU A 311 2.66 14.61 -6.14
CA GLU A 311 2.04 13.35 -5.70
C GLU A 311 0.84 12.94 -6.56
N VAL A 312 -0.03 13.89 -6.90
CA VAL A 312 -1.23 13.63 -7.74
C VAL A 312 -0.81 13.27 -9.15
N LEU A 313 0.11 14.04 -9.76
CA LEU A 313 0.56 13.78 -11.12
C LEU A 313 1.30 12.42 -11.20
N PHE A 314 2.14 12.10 -10.22
CA PHE A 314 2.90 10.86 -10.24
C PHE A 314 2.03 9.63 -9.94
N GLN A 315 0.97 9.78 -9.16
CA GLN A 315 -0.04 8.71 -9.02
C GLN A 315 -0.73 8.39 -10.35
N ARG A 316 -0.81 9.36 -11.28
CA ARG A 316 -1.35 9.15 -12.62
C ARG A 316 -0.42 8.36 -13.54
N PHE A 317 0.84 8.12 -13.16
CA PHE A 317 1.69 7.18 -13.89
C PHE A 317 1.24 5.72 -13.75
N ASN A 318 0.13 5.46 -13.07
CA ASN A 318 -0.59 4.20 -13.19
C ASN A 318 -1.01 3.87 -14.64
N VAL A 319 -1.11 4.86 -15.53
CA VAL A 319 -1.37 4.61 -16.96
C VAL A 319 -0.16 4.03 -17.70
N LEU A 320 1.05 4.08 -17.15
CA LEU A 320 2.25 3.57 -17.82
C LEU A 320 2.16 2.08 -18.11
N SER A 321 1.65 1.31 -17.15
CA SER A 321 1.49 -0.14 -17.29
C SER A 321 0.47 -0.50 -18.37
N LEU A 322 -0.64 0.25 -18.49
CA LEU A 322 -1.71 -0.06 -19.43
C LEU A 322 -1.53 0.56 -20.82
N ASP A 323 -1.20 1.86 -20.89
CA ASP A 323 -1.23 2.63 -22.13
C ASP A 323 0.11 2.65 -22.88
N PHE A 324 1.19 2.24 -22.20
CA PHE A 324 2.56 2.22 -22.71
C PHE A 324 3.24 0.86 -22.54
N ASP A 325 2.58 -0.12 -21.93
CA ASP A 325 3.14 -1.46 -21.65
C ASP A 325 4.40 -1.42 -20.76
N LEU A 326 4.59 -0.32 -20.01
CA LEU A 326 5.71 -0.13 -19.08
C LEU A 326 5.37 -0.71 -17.72
N HIS A 327 5.58 -2.01 -17.57
CA HIS A 327 5.23 -2.75 -16.35
C HIS A 327 6.27 -2.69 -15.23
N LYS A 328 7.54 -2.39 -15.57
CA LYS A 328 8.68 -2.47 -14.67
C LYS A 328 9.02 -1.10 -14.08
N VAL A 329 8.10 -0.60 -13.26
CA VAL A 329 8.15 0.76 -12.69
C VAL A 329 8.03 0.73 -11.18
N PHE A 330 8.61 1.73 -10.53
CA PHE A 330 8.42 1.98 -9.11
C PHE A 330 8.03 3.43 -8.85
N PHE A 331 7.29 3.65 -7.76
CA PHE A 331 6.99 4.95 -7.19
C PHE A 331 7.56 5.01 -5.79
N LEU A 332 8.27 6.10 -5.45
CA LEU A 332 8.76 6.37 -4.11
C LEU A 332 8.39 7.77 -3.67
N ARG A 333 8.03 7.91 -2.39
CA ARG A 333 7.95 9.19 -1.71
C ARG A 333 8.88 9.21 -0.51
N PHE A 334 9.78 10.18 -0.52
CA PHE A 334 10.67 10.47 0.60
C PHE A 334 10.15 11.64 1.42
N ILE A 335 10.33 11.53 2.73
CA ILE A 335 10.26 12.63 3.68
C ILE A 335 11.68 12.91 4.15
N HIS A 336 12.07 14.18 4.13
CA HIS A 336 13.26 14.69 4.77
C HIS A 336 12.85 15.53 5.96
N ASP A 337 13.20 15.07 7.16
CA ASP A 337 13.05 15.82 8.40
C ASP A 337 14.22 16.80 8.53
N LEU A 338 13.90 18.10 8.52
CA LEU A 338 14.90 19.16 8.44
C LEU A 338 15.64 19.40 9.76
N GLU A 339 15.06 18.98 10.90
CA GLU A 339 15.67 19.18 12.22
C GLU A 339 16.74 18.13 12.51
N ILE A 340 16.45 16.87 12.17
CA ILE A 340 17.34 15.73 12.48
C ILE A 340 18.08 15.16 11.25
N ASP A 341 17.91 15.78 10.08
CA ASP A 341 18.48 15.33 8.79
C ASP A 341 18.20 13.85 8.46
N LYS A 342 16.99 13.40 8.80
CA LYS A 342 16.54 12.01 8.58
C LYS A 342 15.72 11.90 7.29
N PHE A 343 15.91 10.79 6.58
CA PHE A 343 15.25 10.52 5.31
C PHE A 343 14.50 9.20 5.39
N ASP A 344 13.18 9.26 5.23
CA ASP A 344 12.31 8.10 5.34
C ASP A 344 11.48 7.94 4.07
N ILE A 345 11.36 6.70 3.60
CA ILE A 345 10.40 6.34 2.55
C ILE A 345 9.06 6.09 3.25
N ASP A 346 8.11 7.00 3.04
CA ASP A 346 6.80 6.89 3.66
C ASP A 346 5.74 6.30 2.73
N LYS A 347 6.01 6.28 1.41
CA LYS A 347 5.24 5.55 0.41
C LYS A 347 6.15 4.91 -0.62
N GLU A 348 5.85 3.67 -0.96
CA GLU A 348 6.45 2.95 -2.06
C GLU A 348 5.41 2.06 -2.75
N LEU A 349 5.61 1.82 -4.04
CA LEU A 349 4.86 0.88 -4.86
C LEU A 349 5.77 0.38 -5.99
N HIS A 350 5.76 -0.93 -6.23
CA HIS A 350 6.61 -1.57 -7.24
C HIS A 350 5.75 -2.46 -8.13
N LEU A 351 5.65 -2.16 -9.43
CA LEU A 351 4.83 -2.94 -10.34
C LEU A 351 5.63 -4.10 -10.96
N ASN A 352 4.95 -5.19 -11.32
CA ASN A 352 5.51 -6.44 -11.87
C ASN A 352 6.41 -7.23 -10.91
N ARG A 353 7.41 -6.59 -10.30
CA ARG A 353 8.29 -7.20 -9.31
C ARG A 353 8.80 -6.14 -8.33
N ARG A 354 9.36 -6.59 -7.21
CA ARG A 354 10.08 -5.71 -6.28
C ARG A 354 11.35 -5.18 -6.95
N HIS A 355 11.40 -3.88 -7.22
CA HIS A 355 12.52 -3.21 -7.87
C HIS A 355 13.51 -2.62 -6.86
N GLN A 356 14.68 -2.21 -7.37
CA GLN A 356 15.57 -1.29 -6.67
C GLN A 356 15.27 0.14 -7.14
N PRO A 357 15.20 1.15 -6.26
CA PRO A 357 15.35 1.11 -4.81
C PRO A 357 14.04 0.85 -4.05
N HIS A 358 14.12 0.25 -2.86
CA HIS A 358 12.97 0.00 -1.97
C HIS A 358 13.28 0.39 -0.53
N ALA A 359 12.23 0.54 0.28
CA ALA A 359 12.39 0.77 1.72
C ALA A 359 13.10 -0.41 2.38
N SER A 360 14.18 -0.12 3.13
CA SER A 360 14.95 -1.16 3.83
C SER A 360 14.15 -1.77 4.97
N GLY A 361 13.23 -1.02 5.57
CA GLY A 361 12.53 -1.40 6.81
C GLY A 361 13.48 -1.54 8.01
N LEU A 362 14.71 -1.07 7.86
CA LEU A 362 15.79 -1.11 8.85
C LEU A 362 16.24 0.33 9.10
N ASP A 363 16.77 0.61 10.30
CA ASP A 363 17.38 1.89 10.63
C ASP A 363 18.79 1.99 10.00
N GLU A 364 18.82 1.94 8.67
CA GLU A 364 20.00 2.04 7.81
C GLU A 364 19.94 3.30 6.96
N HIS A 365 21.09 3.77 6.48
CA HIS A 365 21.21 5.03 5.76
C HIS A 365 21.13 4.80 4.24
N TYR A 366 20.02 5.23 3.64
CA TYR A 366 19.84 5.18 2.18
C TYR A 366 20.99 5.87 1.43
N CYS A 367 21.27 5.36 0.23
CA CYS A 367 22.30 5.93 -0.64
C CYS A 367 22.00 7.40 -0.97
N ARG A 368 22.88 8.32 -0.52
CA ARG A 368 22.74 9.77 -0.73
C ARG A 368 22.86 10.22 -2.19
N ARG A 369 23.21 9.30 -3.08
CA ARG A 369 23.33 9.51 -4.53
C ARG A 369 22.02 9.22 -5.28
N TRP A 370 20.97 8.78 -4.59
CA TRP A 370 19.63 8.72 -5.19
C TRP A 370 19.12 10.13 -5.44
N LEU A 371 18.64 10.38 -6.66
CA LEU A 371 18.05 11.66 -7.03
C LEU A 371 16.96 12.13 -6.05
N SER A 372 16.18 11.21 -5.49
CA SER A 372 15.17 11.47 -4.45
C SER A 372 15.73 12.20 -3.23
N ILE A 373 16.96 11.86 -2.83
CA ILE A 373 17.66 12.41 -1.66
C ILE A 373 18.52 13.61 -2.08
N THR A 374 19.23 13.52 -3.20
CA THR A 374 20.05 14.62 -3.72
C THR A 374 19.22 15.90 -3.89
N LEU A 375 18.04 15.81 -4.54
CA LEU A 375 17.16 16.97 -4.70
C LEU A 375 16.58 17.50 -3.39
N LEU A 376 16.42 16.67 -2.36
CA LEU A 376 15.97 17.13 -1.04
C LEU A 376 17.06 17.95 -0.34
N ARG A 377 18.32 17.51 -0.44
CA ARG A 377 19.49 18.24 0.06
C ARG A 377 19.70 19.55 -0.70
N ASP A 378 19.56 19.53 -2.03
CA ASP A 378 19.66 20.73 -2.88
C ASP A 378 18.56 21.73 -2.53
N LEU A 379 17.33 21.25 -2.31
CA LEU A 379 16.20 22.07 -1.89
C LEU A 379 16.43 22.70 -0.53
N GLN A 380 16.92 21.93 0.45
CA GLN A 380 17.28 22.45 1.78
C GLN A 380 18.36 23.52 1.67
N ALA A 381 19.44 23.27 0.91
CA ALA A 381 20.51 24.23 0.71
C ALA A 381 19.99 25.54 0.09
N TYR A 382 19.13 25.46 -0.93
CA TYR A 382 18.50 26.62 -1.54
C TYR A 382 17.61 27.39 -0.55
N GLN A 383 16.80 26.69 0.25
CA GLN A 383 15.96 27.30 1.29
C GLN A 383 16.81 28.05 2.33
N THR A 384 17.91 27.44 2.79
CA THR A 384 18.84 28.07 3.73
C THR A 384 19.52 29.30 3.14
N GLN A 385 19.89 29.27 1.85
CA GLN A 385 20.58 30.38 1.18
C GLN A 385 19.66 31.55 0.84
N THR A 386 18.41 31.28 0.42
CA THR A 386 17.52 32.29 -0.15
C THR A 386 16.35 32.69 0.75
N GLY A 387 15.99 31.84 1.72
CA GLY A 387 14.77 31.97 2.51
C GLY A 387 13.48 31.63 1.74
N ASP A 388 13.56 31.22 0.47
CA ASP A 388 12.37 30.89 -0.34
C ASP A 388 11.93 29.43 -0.14
N HIS A 389 10.76 29.27 0.49
CA HIS A 389 10.16 27.96 0.83
C HIS A 389 8.97 27.60 -0.07
N ARG A 390 8.95 28.08 -1.31
CA ARG A 390 7.81 27.84 -2.24
C ARG A 390 8.19 27.05 -3.49
N ARG A 391 9.46 27.10 -3.88
CA ARG A 391 9.92 26.57 -5.16
C ARG A 391 10.08 25.04 -5.13
N PRO A 392 9.42 24.28 -6.02
CA PRO A 392 9.75 22.88 -6.26
C PRO A 392 11.00 22.77 -7.14
N MET A 393 11.70 21.64 -7.03
CA MET A 393 12.83 21.27 -7.88
C MET A 393 12.52 19.96 -8.59
N SER A 394 12.78 19.88 -9.90
CA SER A 394 12.68 18.66 -10.68
C SER A 394 14.06 18.20 -11.15
N GLY A 395 14.22 16.90 -11.39
CA GLY A 395 15.44 16.35 -11.93
C GLY A 395 15.22 14.97 -12.56
N VAL A 396 16.27 14.49 -13.23
CA VAL A 396 16.33 13.16 -13.85
C VAL A 396 17.68 12.52 -13.58
N GLN A 397 17.72 11.20 -13.48
CA GLN A 397 18.94 10.43 -13.24
C GLN A 397 18.80 9.05 -13.88
N ARG A 398 19.88 8.55 -14.48
CA ARG A 398 20.04 7.12 -14.76
C ARG A 398 20.75 6.46 -13.60
N ALA A 399 20.01 5.77 -12.75
CA ALA A 399 20.52 5.11 -11.56
C ALA A 399 20.92 3.67 -11.88
N LEU A 400 22.23 3.37 -11.88
CA LEU A 400 22.76 2.02 -12.08
C LEU A 400 23.04 1.35 -10.74
N PHE A 401 22.31 0.28 -10.41
CA PHE A 401 22.52 -0.47 -9.18
C PHE A 401 23.69 -1.44 -9.31
N MET A 402 24.70 -1.27 -8.45
CA MET A 402 25.94 -2.08 -8.49
C MET A 402 25.69 -3.58 -8.38
N ASP A 403 24.81 -3.99 -7.48
CA ASP A 403 24.65 -5.39 -7.12
C ASP A 403 23.82 -6.17 -8.15
N THR A 404 22.88 -5.50 -8.82
CA THR A 404 21.98 -6.13 -9.80
C THR A 404 22.34 -5.80 -11.25
N GLN A 405 23.18 -4.77 -11.47
CA GLN A 405 23.45 -4.17 -12.79
C GLN A 405 22.20 -3.63 -13.49
N GLU A 406 21.10 -3.48 -12.76
CA GLU A 406 19.87 -2.89 -13.29
C GLU A 406 20.00 -1.37 -13.33
N GLU A 407 19.55 -0.78 -14.43
CA GLU A 407 19.59 0.66 -14.65
C GLU A 407 18.18 1.20 -14.72
N TYR A 408 17.89 2.27 -13.96
CA TYR A 408 16.58 2.89 -13.91
C TYR A 408 16.66 4.34 -14.37
N LEU A 409 15.71 4.76 -15.20
CA LEU A 409 15.45 6.17 -15.46
C LEU A 409 14.54 6.70 -14.34
N CYS A 410 15.12 7.49 -13.46
CA CYS A 410 14.45 8.09 -12.32
C CYS A 410 14.12 9.55 -12.63
N VAL A 411 12.84 9.91 -12.54
CA VAL A 411 12.39 11.30 -12.59
C VAL A 411 11.86 11.65 -11.21
N THR A 412 12.32 12.77 -10.65
CA THR A 412 11.98 13.18 -9.28
C THR A 412 11.55 14.62 -9.24
N VAL A 413 10.58 14.93 -8.38
CA VAL A 413 10.29 16.29 -7.93
C VAL A 413 10.36 16.39 -6.42
N ALA A 414 11.19 17.29 -5.92
CA ALA A 414 11.28 17.69 -4.53
C ALA A 414 10.53 18.99 -4.28
N LYS A 415 9.85 19.11 -3.14
CA LYS A 415 9.15 20.31 -2.73
C LYS A 415 9.07 20.43 -1.20
N PRO A 416 8.81 21.63 -0.69
CA PRO A 416 8.44 21.82 0.71
C PRO A 416 7.25 20.95 1.12
N GLY A 417 7.32 20.41 2.33
CA GLY A 417 6.20 19.80 3.01
C GLY A 417 5.09 20.82 3.26
N TYR A 418 3.84 20.39 3.10
CA TYR A 418 2.70 21.24 3.42
C TYR A 418 1.51 20.40 3.89
N PRO A 419 0.81 20.78 4.98
CA PRO A 419 0.98 22.00 5.81
C PRO A 419 2.09 21.95 6.87
N THR A 420 2.80 20.83 6.97
CA THR A 420 3.93 20.60 7.89
C THR A 420 5.20 21.26 7.33
N VAL A 421 5.73 22.28 8.02
CA VAL A 421 6.79 23.19 7.51
C VAL A 421 8.22 22.74 7.84
N ASP A 422 8.37 21.79 8.77
CA ASP A 422 9.62 21.19 9.25
C ASP A 422 10.16 20.08 8.34
N ARG A 423 9.54 19.87 7.17
CA ARG A 423 9.85 18.73 6.30
C ARG A 423 9.89 19.13 4.84
N ASN A 424 10.80 18.52 4.10
CA ASN A 424 10.75 18.48 2.64
C ASN A 424 10.27 17.09 2.16
N VAL A 425 9.70 17.04 0.97
CA VAL A 425 9.15 15.81 0.38
C VAL A 425 9.62 15.70 -1.06
N SER A 426 10.08 14.52 -1.46
CA SER A 426 10.31 14.21 -2.87
C SER A 426 9.47 13.03 -3.32
N VAL A 427 9.10 13.07 -4.60
CA VAL A 427 8.32 12.03 -5.27
C VAL A 427 9.11 11.59 -6.48
N THR A 428 9.31 10.29 -6.64
CA THR A 428 10.12 9.70 -7.70
C THR A 428 9.34 8.63 -8.42
N LEU A 429 9.43 8.65 -9.75
CA LEU A 429 9.04 7.56 -10.63
C LEU A 429 10.33 7.00 -11.20
N GLY A 430 10.54 5.69 -11.04
CA GLY A 430 11.62 4.98 -11.72
C GLY A 430 11.06 4.01 -12.74
N ILE A 431 11.66 3.99 -13.93
CA ILE A 431 11.35 3.05 -15.00
C ILE A 431 12.62 2.25 -15.26
N LEU A 432 12.55 0.93 -15.18
CA LEU A 432 13.69 0.07 -15.53
C LEU A 432 14.02 0.24 -17.02
N LEU A 433 15.29 0.49 -17.35
CA LEU A 433 15.80 0.64 -18.71
C LEU A 433 16.15 -0.71 -19.33
N ASP A 434 15.13 -1.44 -19.76
CA ASP A 434 15.20 -2.61 -20.64
C ASP A 434 14.94 -2.25 -22.12
N ASP A 435 14.94 -3.23 -23.01
CA ASP A 435 14.76 -2.99 -24.46
C ASP A 435 13.43 -2.28 -24.76
N GLN A 436 12.35 -2.69 -24.10
CA GLN A 436 11.02 -2.12 -24.27
C GLN A 436 10.95 -0.64 -23.87
N SER A 437 11.44 -0.29 -22.68
CA SER A 437 11.43 1.09 -22.21
C SER A 437 12.34 2.01 -23.04
N ARG A 438 13.46 1.49 -23.56
CA ARG A 438 14.36 2.22 -24.46
C ARG A 438 13.75 2.52 -25.83
N GLU A 439 12.88 1.65 -26.32
CA GLU A 439 12.10 1.91 -27.55
C GLU A 439 11.03 2.98 -27.33
N ILE A 440 10.43 3.03 -26.13
CA ILE A 440 9.34 3.94 -25.81
C ILE A 440 9.85 5.35 -25.48
N ILE A 441 10.90 5.46 -24.66
CA ILE A 441 11.38 6.73 -24.09
C ILE A 441 12.58 7.23 -24.88
N ARG A 442 12.37 8.05 -25.91
CA ARG A 442 13.42 8.45 -26.86
C ARG A 442 14.61 9.16 -26.24
N PHE A 443 14.41 9.99 -25.22
CA PHE A 443 15.48 10.75 -24.57
C PHE A 443 16.25 9.96 -23.51
N TRP A 444 16.00 8.65 -23.34
CA TRP A 444 16.54 7.87 -22.22
C TRP A 444 18.06 7.91 -22.10
N ASP A 445 18.79 8.07 -23.20
CA ASP A 445 20.25 8.13 -23.31
C ASP A 445 20.81 9.52 -23.56
N ASP A 446 20.00 10.57 -23.40
CA ASP A 446 20.45 11.96 -23.53
C ASP A 446 21.69 12.21 -22.63
N PRO A 447 22.81 12.70 -23.19
CA PRO A 447 24.02 13.03 -22.43
C PRO A 447 23.80 14.00 -21.26
N ALA A 448 22.74 14.80 -21.29
CA ALA A 448 22.36 15.68 -20.19
C ALA A 448 21.85 14.93 -18.95
N ILE A 449 21.48 13.64 -19.09
CA ILE A 449 20.97 12.81 -17.99
C ILE A 449 22.14 12.15 -17.25
N PRO A 450 22.40 12.50 -15.97
CA PRO A 450 23.51 11.95 -15.23
C PRO A 450 23.34 10.45 -15.01
N ARG A 451 24.30 9.66 -15.49
CA ARG A 451 24.41 8.23 -15.18
C ARG A 451 25.22 8.03 -13.91
N THR A 452 24.57 7.56 -12.85
CA THR A 452 25.14 7.49 -11.50
C THR A 452 25.15 6.06 -11.00
N LEU A 453 26.31 5.60 -10.53
CA LEU A 453 26.42 4.32 -9.83
C LEU A 453 25.86 4.45 -8.40
N VAL A 454 24.90 3.60 -8.04
CA VAL A 454 24.19 3.66 -6.75
C VAL A 454 24.07 2.27 -6.10
N ASN A 455 23.70 2.26 -4.82
CA ASN A 455 23.31 1.05 -4.10
C ASN A 455 22.13 1.38 -3.16
N VAL A 456 21.70 0.45 -2.30
CA VAL A 456 20.54 0.58 -1.41
C VAL A 456 20.85 1.44 -0.19
N THR A 457 21.81 1.00 0.63
CA THR A 457 22.22 1.68 1.86
C THR A 457 23.73 1.77 1.96
N CYS A 458 24.24 2.75 2.69
CA CYS A 458 25.67 2.93 2.93
C CYS A 458 26.28 1.68 3.61
N GLU A 459 25.58 1.12 4.59
CA GLU A 459 25.99 -0.05 5.37
C GLU A 459 26.23 -1.30 4.52
N ARG A 460 25.57 -1.38 3.35
CA ARG A 460 25.62 -2.52 2.42
C ARG A 460 26.43 -2.24 1.16
N CYS A 461 26.80 -0.98 0.92
CA CYS A 461 27.40 -0.55 -0.34
C CYS A 461 28.87 -0.95 -0.46
N ALA A 462 29.23 -1.60 -1.57
CA ALA A 462 30.60 -2.01 -1.90
C ALA A 462 31.48 -0.92 -2.52
N GLN A 463 30.94 0.27 -2.82
CA GLN A 463 31.71 1.39 -3.35
C GLN A 463 32.74 1.86 -2.31
N GLN A 464 34.04 1.74 -2.62
CA GLN A 464 35.11 2.13 -1.69
C GLN A 464 35.21 3.66 -1.56
N ASP A 465 35.44 4.36 -2.67
CA ASP A 465 35.66 5.81 -2.70
C ASP A 465 34.36 6.59 -2.95
N CYS A 466 33.35 6.36 -2.09
CA CYS A 466 32.07 7.06 -2.16
C CYS A 466 32.11 8.36 -1.34
N THR A 467 32.23 9.52 -2.00
CA THR A 467 32.24 10.85 -1.36
C THR A 467 30.95 11.17 -0.63
N ASP A 468 29.83 10.55 -1.01
CA ASP A 468 28.51 10.75 -0.41
C ASP A 468 28.17 9.75 0.70
N ARG A 469 29.11 8.87 1.07
CA ARG A 469 28.89 7.86 2.10
C ARG A 469 28.81 8.52 3.47
N VAL A 470 27.70 8.30 4.17
CA VAL A 470 27.48 8.85 5.52
C VAL A 470 27.88 7.89 6.64
N VAL A 471 27.90 6.59 6.37
CA VAL A 471 28.29 5.55 7.35
C VAL A 471 29.15 4.43 6.72
N PRO A 472 30.03 3.78 7.50
CA PRO A 472 30.83 2.66 7.01
C PRO A 472 29.99 1.47 6.54
N PRO A 473 30.48 0.65 5.58
CA PRO A 473 29.76 -0.50 5.04
C PRO A 473 29.80 -1.72 6.00
N THR A 474 29.28 -1.54 7.22
CA THR A 474 29.39 -2.51 8.32
C THR A 474 28.70 -3.85 8.01
N VAL A 475 27.59 -3.85 7.29
CA VAL A 475 26.86 -5.08 6.91
C VAL A 475 27.64 -5.83 5.84
N LEU A 476 28.22 -5.13 4.86
CA LEU A 476 29.09 -5.72 3.85
C LEU A 476 30.32 -6.36 4.51
N GLN A 477 31.00 -5.63 5.39
CA GLN A 477 32.19 -6.12 6.11
C GLN A 477 31.88 -7.40 6.90
N LYS A 478 30.74 -7.45 7.61
CA LYS A 478 30.29 -8.65 8.33
C LYS A 478 30.02 -9.82 7.37
N ARG A 479 29.41 -9.56 6.22
CA ARG A 479 29.13 -10.58 5.19
C ARG A 479 30.43 -11.15 4.62
N GLU A 480 31.40 -10.30 4.30
CA GLU A 480 32.71 -10.70 3.80
C GLU A 480 33.52 -11.49 4.85
N ALA A 481 33.48 -11.07 6.12
CA ALA A 481 34.11 -11.81 7.21
C ALA A 481 33.53 -13.23 7.36
N ARG A 482 32.19 -13.37 7.30
CA ARG A 482 31.52 -14.68 7.31
C ARG A 482 31.90 -15.52 6.09
N ARG A 483 32.01 -14.91 4.90
CA ARG A 483 32.45 -15.60 3.67
C ARG A 483 33.88 -16.15 3.82
N ARG A 484 34.82 -15.32 4.30
CA ARG A 484 36.20 -15.75 4.57
C ARG A 484 36.27 -16.86 5.61
N MET A 485 35.44 -16.80 6.66
CA MET A 485 35.34 -17.85 7.67
C MET A 485 34.83 -19.17 7.07
N GLY A 486 33.79 -19.11 6.23
CA GLY A 486 33.27 -20.30 5.53
C GLY A 486 34.30 -20.91 4.57
N GLU A 487 35.05 -20.09 3.84
CA GLU A 487 36.16 -20.55 2.98
C GLU A 487 37.29 -21.20 3.79
N ALA A 488 37.63 -20.64 4.94
CA ALA A 488 38.63 -21.21 5.84
C ALA A 488 38.18 -22.54 6.43
N ILE A 489 36.92 -22.65 6.88
CA ILE A 489 36.34 -23.92 7.35
C ILE A 489 36.38 -24.95 6.22
N ARG A 490 35.96 -24.60 5.01
CA ARG A 490 35.95 -25.52 3.87
C ARG A 490 37.35 -26.08 3.58
N LYS A 491 38.38 -25.23 3.59
CA LYS A 491 39.78 -25.64 3.41
C LYS A 491 40.34 -26.55 4.52
N LEU A 492 39.73 -26.55 5.71
CA LEU A 492 40.13 -27.41 6.83
C LEU A 492 39.34 -28.72 6.87
N THR A 493 38.22 -28.80 6.17
CA THR A 493 37.33 -29.98 6.12
C THR A 493 37.42 -30.76 4.81
N GLU A 494 37.98 -30.15 3.76
CA GLU A 494 38.49 -30.81 2.54
C GLU A 494 39.90 -31.33 2.80
#